data_AF-A0A5J4W220-F1
#
_entry.id   AF-A0A5J4W220-F1
#
_cell.length_a   1.000
_cell.length_b   1.000
_cell.length_c   1.000
_cell.angle_alpha   90.00
_cell.angle_beta   90.00
_cell.angle_gamma   90.00
#
_symmetry.space_group_name_H-M   'P 1'
#
loop_
_entity.id
_entity.type
_entity.pdbx_description
1 polymer ?
#
loop_
_entity_poly.entity_id
_entity_poly.type
_entity_poly.pdbx_seq_one_letter_code
_entity_poly.pdbx_strand_id
1 'polypeptide(L)'
;MFATKNNAKCTIYYSPTQEDAAAGTGGLQAVWENMTILINPPLTSSDSDGLAESMMVSATAKHGIGLDYAEQFRTNIHRRPLNEAFKNETSSRKSNTVRDKDWRGDIIFNQLAIAKHLEIEEQESLIKEMGPNLWRTLRTALSDLDVYLKSKNKNTSSLLKGNEVLNKLRYSKAWNISKLLDFESLISNEKTQQNVKLHDLTLLEAHSTLRGTELASITRKQITVDTDCIKIIVAKRKANNGGREIVIRPRLDKTIYPYVTLSKWIEMLNNRFPNQNSVWLNKRNLQASDQGVRDLLRTRIRQARIGKEYGSNTIRHSVKIQLRKSNLSLEQVNQLTDHAQGSIVVDEYYNKPDHP
;
A
#
# COMPACT_ATOMS: atom_id res chain seq x y z
N MET A 1 36.82 -0.19 5.78
CA MET A 1 37.54 1.08 5.98
C MET A 1 36.49 2.18 6.05
N PHE A 2 36.30 2.79 7.23
CA PHE A 2 35.26 3.79 7.46
C PHE A 2 35.63 5.13 6.84
N ALA A 3 34.69 5.80 6.17
CA ALA A 3 34.85 7.17 5.68
C ALA A 3 33.67 8.05 6.14
N THR A 4 34.02 9.22 6.68
CA THR A 4 33.12 10.21 7.30
C THR A 4 32.87 11.44 6.42
N LYS A 5 31.66 11.98 6.56
CA LYS A 5 31.04 13.31 6.30
C LYS A 5 31.59 14.37 5.31
N ASN A 6 32.83 14.39 4.84
CA ASN A 6 33.30 15.47 3.95
C ASN A 6 34.15 14.94 2.79
N ASN A 7 33.51 14.59 1.67
CA ASN A 7 34.16 14.72 0.38
C ASN A 7 33.13 14.91 -0.74
N ALA A 8 33.14 16.11 -1.31
CA ALA A 8 32.55 16.38 -2.61
C ALA A 8 33.46 15.76 -3.68
N LYS A 9 32.84 15.26 -4.76
CA LYS A 9 33.45 14.64 -5.96
C LYS A 9 33.89 13.19 -5.77
N CYS A 10 33.03 12.27 -6.24
CA CYS A 10 33.52 11.07 -6.90
C CYS A 10 33.03 11.13 -8.36
N THR A 11 33.95 11.45 -9.25
CA THR A 11 33.79 11.60 -10.69
C THR A 11 34.31 10.32 -11.34
N ILE A 12 33.61 9.19 -11.19
CA ILE A 12 33.99 7.97 -11.91
C ILE A 12 32.73 7.26 -12.40
N TYR A 13 32.49 7.42 -13.70
CA TYR A 13 31.64 6.56 -14.51
C TYR A 13 32.32 5.18 -14.60
N TYR A 14 31.58 4.13 -14.30
CA TYR A 14 31.86 2.80 -14.84
C TYR A 14 30.63 2.37 -15.64
N SER A 15 30.79 2.39 -16.96
CA SER A 15 29.96 1.67 -17.91
C SER A 15 30.59 0.29 -18.10
N PRO A 16 29.84 -0.81 -17.92
CA PRO A 16 30.13 -2.04 -18.60
C PRO A 16 29.17 -2.18 -19.79
N THR A 17 29.79 -2.10 -20.97
CA THR A 17 29.50 -2.88 -22.17
C THR A 17 28.18 -2.63 -22.91
N GLN A 18 28.36 -2.00 -24.08
CA GLN A 18 27.58 -2.23 -25.29
C GLN A 18 27.45 -3.73 -25.56
N GLU A 19 26.24 -4.26 -25.47
CA GLU A 19 25.83 -5.45 -26.22
C GLU A 19 24.43 -5.18 -26.79
N ASP A 20 24.35 -5.10 -28.12
CA ASP A 20 23.11 -4.91 -28.89
C ASP A 20 22.20 -6.17 -28.91
N ALA A 21 22.25 -7.00 -27.87
CA ALA A 21 21.50 -8.26 -27.76
C ALA A 21 20.65 -8.41 -26.48
N ALA A 22 20.55 -7.41 -25.62
CA ALA A 22 19.72 -7.46 -24.41
C ALA A 22 18.30 -6.89 -24.62
N ALA A 23 17.62 -7.34 -25.67
CA ALA A 23 16.17 -7.13 -25.80
C ALA A 23 15.43 -8.12 -24.88
N GLY A 24 15.21 -7.71 -23.63
CA GLY A 24 14.03 -8.04 -22.84
C GLY A 24 13.76 -9.49 -22.45
N THR A 25 14.32 -9.94 -21.33
CA THR A 25 13.74 -11.02 -20.49
C THR A 25 14.16 -10.78 -19.04
N GLY A 26 13.29 -10.16 -18.23
CA GLY A 26 13.61 -9.94 -16.81
C GLY A 26 12.68 -8.98 -16.06
N GLY A 27 11.86 -8.20 -16.74
CA GLY A 27 10.79 -7.44 -16.10
C GLY A 27 9.61 -8.36 -15.76
N LEU A 28 9.07 -8.25 -14.54
CA LEU A 28 7.81 -8.90 -14.21
C LEU A 28 6.71 -8.39 -15.14
N GLN A 29 6.22 -9.30 -15.98
CA GLN A 29 5.30 -9.00 -17.07
C GLN A 29 3.93 -9.55 -16.73
N ALA A 30 2.95 -8.66 -16.51
CA ALA A 30 1.55 -9.07 -16.38
C ALA A 30 0.87 -8.84 -17.74
N VAL A 31 0.57 -9.92 -18.46
CA VAL A 31 -0.24 -9.86 -19.69
C VAL A 31 -1.68 -9.58 -19.28
N TRP A 32 -2.20 -8.41 -19.68
CA TRP A 32 -3.62 -8.10 -19.55
C TRP A 32 -4.27 -8.16 -20.94
N GLU A 33 -5.56 -8.46 -20.98
CA GLU A 33 -6.42 -8.43 -22.16
C GLU A 33 -6.14 -7.18 -23.01
N ASN A 34 -5.37 -7.34 -24.09
CA ASN A 34 -4.84 -6.28 -24.98
C ASN A 34 -3.92 -5.23 -24.34
N MET A 35 -3.49 -5.42 -23.09
CA MET A 35 -2.60 -4.50 -22.41
C MET A 35 -1.60 -5.13 -21.42
N THR A 36 -0.32 -5.34 -21.77
CA THR A 36 0.70 -5.69 -20.73
C THR A 36 1.10 -4.50 -19.84
N ILE A 37 1.15 -4.67 -18.51
CA ILE A 37 1.87 -3.74 -17.63
C ILE A 37 3.20 -4.36 -17.23
N LEU A 38 4.26 -3.57 -17.43
CA LEU A 38 5.58 -3.83 -16.89
C LEU A 38 5.77 -2.90 -15.69
N ILE A 39 5.94 -3.45 -14.50
CA ILE A 39 6.40 -2.68 -13.34
C ILE A 39 7.77 -3.25 -13.01
N ASN A 40 8.79 -2.41 -13.14
CA ASN A 40 10.16 -2.77 -12.86
C ASN A 40 10.38 -2.69 -11.33
N PRO A 41 10.58 -3.80 -10.59
CA PRO A 41 11.18 -3.67 -9.28
C PRO A 41 12.64 -3.20 -9.43
N PRO A 42 13.21 -2.52 -8.43
CA PRO A 42 14.64 -2.25 -8.42
C PRO A 42 15.39 -3.59 -8.41
N LEU A 43 16.27 -3.80 -9.38
CA LEU A 43 17.18 -4.94 -9.41
C LEU A 43 18.19 -4.75 -8.27
N THR A 44 18.00 -5.43 -7.15
CA THR A 44 19.12 -5.79 -6.29
C THR A 44 19.63 -7.14 -6.78
N SER A 45 20.70 -7.10 -7.57
CA SER A 45 21.47 -8.28 -7.93
C SER A 45 22.10 -8.87 -6.67
N SER A 46 21.64 -10.04 -6.26
CA SER A 46 22.48 -11.02 -5.58
C SER A 46 21.94 -12.40 -5.94
N ASP A 47 22.76 -13.08 -6.73
CA ASP A 47 22.87 -14.53 -6.89
C ASP A 47 21.82 -15.23 -7.76
N SER A 48 22.25 -15.43 -9.01
CA SER A 48 21.87 -16.55 -9.86
C SER A 48 22.27 -17.88 -9.21
N ASP A 49 21.35 -18.84 -9.18
CA ASP A 49 21.53 -20.20 -9.73
C ASP A 49 20.44 -21.13 -9.17
N GLY A 50 19.60 -21.69 -10.06
CA GLY A 50 18.75 -22.83 -9.69
C GLY A 50 17.40 -22.94 -10.36
N LEU A 51 17.39 -23.60 -11.52
CA LEU A 51 16.30 -24.39 -12.11
C LEU A 51 15.05 -23.69 -12.63
N ALA A 52 15.08 -23.43 -13.94
CA ALA A 52 13.99 -23.76 -14.84
C ALA A 52 14.19 -25.19 -15.38
N GLU A 53 13.42 -26.14 -14.87
CA GLU A 53 13.08 -27.47 -15.43
C GLU A 53 11.85 -27.87 -14.58
N SER A 54 10.68 -28.31 -15.05
CA SER A 54 10.27 -28.96 -16.28
C SER A 54 8.72 -28.97 -16.27
N MET A 55 8.10 -28.79 -17.44
CA MET A 55 6.66 -29.03 -17.65
C MET A 55 6.41 -30.52 -18.01
N MET A 56 5.20 -31.00 -17.68
CA MET A 56 4.57 -32.30 -18.02
C MET A 56 5.05 -33.56 -17.28
N VAL A 57 4.16 -34.17 -16.49
CA VAL A 57 3.47 -35.45 -16.79
C VAL A 57 2.29 -35.62 -15.81
N SER A 58 1.14 -36.05 -16.34
CA SER A 58 -0.09 -36.39 -15.64
C SER A 58 -0.04 -37.75 -14.94
N ALA A 59 -0.94 -37.94 -13.96
CA ALA A 59 -1.63 -39.19 -13.56
C ALA A 59 -1.40 -39.70 -12.12
N THR A 60 -2.47 -39.54 -11.32
CA THR A 60 -3.11 -40.51 -10.41
C THR A 60 -2.32 -41.28 -9.33
N ALA A 61 -2.87 -41.15 -8.11
CA ALA A 61 -3.11 -42.17 -7.07
C ALA A 61 -2.17 -42.26 -5.85
N LYS A 62 -2.79 -41.91 -4.71
CA LYS A 62 -2.76 -42.55 -3.37
C LYS A 62 -1.46 -42.55 -2.54
N HIS A 63 -1.70 -42.46 -1.23
CA HIS A 63 -0.80 -42.38 -0.07
C HIS A 63 -0.39 -40.92 0.23
N GLY A 64 -0.84 -40.26 1.30
CA GLY A 64 -1.32 -40.75 2.59
C GLY A 64 -0.24 -40.56 3.64
N ILE A 65 0.09 -39.32 3.99
CA ILE A 65 0.75 -38.96 5.25
C ILE A 65 0.16 -37.61 5.68
N GLY A 66 -0.68 -37.64 6.71
CA GLY A 66 -1.16 -36.46 7.41
C GLY A 66 -0.09 -35.94 8.36
N LEU A 67 0.00 -34.62 8.47
CA LEU A 67 0.68 -33.97 9.58
C LEU A 67 -0.32 -33.05 10.27
N ASP A 68 -0.64 -33.49 11.48
CA ASP A 68 -1.59 -32.94 12.43
C ASP A 68 -0.98 -31.70 13.11
N TYR A 69 -1.61 -30.54 12.93
CA TYR A 69 -1.29 -29.31 13.64
C TYR A 69 -2.28 -29.15 14.80
N ALA A 70 -2.10 -29.96 15.84
CA ALA A 70 -2.83 -29.81 17.09
C ALA A 70 -2.00 -30.32 18.26
N GLU A 71 -1.29 -29.43 18.94
CA GLU A 71 -1.06 -29.47 20.40
C GLU A 71 -0.02 -28.41 20.77
N GLN A 72 -0.47 -27.27 21.29
CA GLN A 72 0.23 -26.53 22.35
C GLN A 72 -0.56 -25.31 22.80
N PHE A 73 -1.77 -25.53 23.30
CA PHE A 73 -2.40 -24.57 24.22
C PHE A 73 -3.29 -25.34 25.20
N ARG A 74 -2.73 -25.69 26.37
CA ARG A 74 -3.50 -25.87 27.61
C ARG A 74 -2.61 -25.78 28.84
N THR A 75 -3.27 -25.45 29.95
CA THR A 75 -2.78 -25.10 31.29
C THR A 75 -2.45 -23.60 31.42
N ASN A 76 -3.05 -22.78 32.28
CA ASN A 76 -3.98 -23.00 33.38
C ASN A 76 -4.90 -21.78 33.52
N ILE A 77 -6.22 -22.03 33.52
CA ILE A 77 -7.18 -21.17 34.21
C ILE A 77 -7.38 -21.81 35.58
N HIS A 78 -7.02 -21.09 36.64
CA HIS A 78 -7.66 -21.25 37.94
C HIS A 78 -8.13 -19.88 38.43
N ARG A 79 -9.46 -19.73 38.45
CA ARG A 79 -10.19 -18.72 39.22
C ARG A 79 -9.87 -18.89 40.71
N ARG A 80 -9.71 -17.79 41.43
CA ARG A 80 -10.38 -17.57 42.72
C ARG A 80 -10.56 -16.07 43.03
N PRO A 81 -11.61 -15.71 43.78
CA PRO A 81 -12.13 -14.36 43.91
C PRO A 81 -11.37 -13.56 44.98
N LEU A 82 -11.32 -12.24 44.84
CA LEU A 82 -10.79 -11.37 45.89
C LEU A 82 -11.91 -10.49 46.44
N ASN A 83 -12.44 -10.90 47.60
CA ASN A 83 -13.00 -10.00 48.59
C ASN A 83 -11.87 -9.37 49.42
N GLU A 84 -12.27 -8.34 50.16
CA GLU A 84 -11.50 -7.24 50.73
C GLU A 84 -10.41 -7.56 51.78
N ALA A 85 -9.51 -6.57 51.89
CA ALA A 85 -8.82 -6.10 53.09
C ALA A 85 -7.68 -6.92 53.74
N PHE A 86 -6.73 -6.14 54.25
CA PHE A 86 -5.59 -6.42 55.13
C PHE A 86 -4.22 -6.81 54.54
N LYS A 87 -3.40 -5.74 54.45
CA LYS A 87 -1.96 -5.63 54.72
C LYS A 87 -1.34 -6.80 55.52
N ASN A 88 -0.23 -7.36 55.04
CA ASN A 88 1.11 -7.11 55.60
C ASN A 88 2.21 -7.85 54.82
N GLU A 89 3.42 -7.31 54.94
CA GLU A 89 4.64 -7.57 54.20
C GLU A 89 5.17 -9.01 54.23
N THR A 90 5.72 -9.49 53.10
CA THR A 90 7.10 -10.01 53.07
C THR A 90 7.64 -10.18 51.63
N SER A 91 8.76 -9.48 51.39
CA SER A 91 9.98 -9.91 50.67
C SER A 91 9.95 -10.65 49.31
N SER A 92 10.60 -9.99 48.34
CA SER A 92 11.49 -10.53 47.29
C SER A 92 10.88 -11.22 46.06
N ARG A 93 10.77 -10.46 44.96
CA ARG A 93 11.56 -10.60 43.72
C ARG A 93 10.95 -9.65 42.68
N LYS A 94 11.67 -8.60 42.32
CA LYS A 94 11.29 -7.70 41.22
C LYS A 94 11.40 -8.48 39.91
N SER A 95 10.30 -9.10 39.47
CA SER A 95 10.16 -9.43 38.06
C SER A 95 9.98 -8.11 37.32
N ASN A 96 10.97 -7.72 36.52
CA ASN A 96 10.77 -6.68 35.53
C ASN A 96 9.98 -7.29 34.37
N THR A 97 8.69 -7.56 34.62
CA THR A 97 7.72 -7.73 33.55
C THR A 97 7.57 -6.36 32.92
N VAL A 98 8.28 -6.14 31.81
CA VAL A 98 8.03 -5.02 30.91
C VAL A 98 6.57 -5.13 30.52
N ARG A 99 5.70 -4.37 31.19
CA ARG A 99 4.26 -4.36 30.88
C ARG A 99 4.14 -3.96 29.41
N ASP A 100 3.43 -4.76 28.62
CA ASP A 100 3.03 -4.40 27.26
C ASP A 100 2.49 -2.98 27.32
N LYS A 101 3.12 -2.03 26.61
CA LYS A 101 2.78 -0.60 26.70
C LYS A 101 1.31 -0.32 26.34
N ASP A 102 0.68 -1.21 25.56
CA ASP A 102 -0.67 -1.07 25.05
C ASP A 102 -1.72 -1.89 25.84
N TRP A 103 -1.35 -2.52 26.98
CA TRP A 103 -2.24 -3.34 27.82
C TRP A 103 -3.50 -2.62 28.30
N ARG A 104 -3.46 -1.29 28.39
CA ARG A 104 -4.62 -0.47 28.77
C ARG A 104 -5.69 -0.46 27.68
N GLY A 105 -5.28 -0.62 26.43
CA GLY A 105 -6.18 -0.77 25.30
C GLY A 105 -7.05 -2.01 25.42
N ASP A 106 -6.46 -3.13 25.88
CA ASP A 106 -7.18 -4.37 26.15
C ASP A 106 -8.26 -4.17 27.23
N ILE A 107 -7.94 -3.44 28.30
CA ILE A 107 -8.89 -3.16 29.38
C ILE A 107 -10.06 -2.31 28.89
N ILE A 108 -9.79 -1.26 28.11
CA ILE A 108 -10.85 -0.40 27.58
C ILE A 108 -11.73 -1.17 26.59
N PHE A 109 -11.14 -1.98 25.72
CA PHE A 109 -11.91 -2.82 24.82
C PHE A 109 -12.86 -3.74 25.59
N ASN A 110 -12.37 -4.45 26.60
CA ASN A 110 -13.19 -5.34 27.43
C ASN A 110 -14.30 -4.57 28.16
N GLN A 111 -14.02 -3.38 28.69
CA GLN A 111 -15.04 -2.53 29.32
C GLN A 111 -16.13 -2.10 28.34
N LEU A 112 -15.75 -1.74 27.12
CA LEU A 112 -16.69 -1.36 26.07
C LEU A 112 -17.51 -2.56 25.59
N ALA A 113 -16.88 -3.73 25.47
CA ALA A 113 -17.53 -4.97 25.08
C ALA A 113 -18.55 -5.43 26.12
N ILE A 114 -18.19 -5.42 27.41
CA ILE A 114 -19.11 -5.72 28.53
C ILE A 114 -20.30 -4.74 28.52
N ALA A 115 -20.03 -3.45 28.34
CA ALA A 115 -21.08 -2.44 28.28
C ALA A 115 -21.94 -2.52 27.01
N LYS A 116 -21.51 -3.30 26.01
CA LYS A 116 -22.27 -3.68 24.82
C LYS A 116 -22.92 -5.05 24.93
N HIS A 117 -22.81 -5.71 26.09
CA HIS A 117 -23.31 -7.05 26.34
C HIS A 117 -22.73 -8.10 25.36
N LEU A 118 -21.47 -7.93 24.95
CA LEU A 118 -20.78 -8.92 24.12
C LEU A 118 -20.25 -10.05 25.00
N GLU A 119 -20.56 -11.28 24.62
CA GLU A 119 -20.00 -12.47 25.25
C GLU A 119 -18.51 -12.62 24.92
N ILE A 120 -17.78 -13.38 25.73
CA ILE A 120 -16.33 -13.56 25.57
C ILE A 120 -16.00 -14.14 24.18
N GLU A 121 -16.79 -15.10 23.71
CA GLU A 121 -16.61 -15.73 22.39
C GLU A 121 -16.80 -14.72 21.25
N GLU A 122 -17.74 -13.78 21.38
CA GLU A 122 -17.96 -12.71 20.40
C GLU A 122 -16.80 -11.72 20.40
N GLN A 123 -16.23 -11.41 21.57
CA GLN A 123 -15.04 -10.56 21.69
C GLN A 123 -13.82 -11.20 21.01
N GLU A 124 -13.59 -12.49 21.25
CA GLU A 124 -12.51 -13.25 20.61
C GLU A 124 -12.70 -13.35 19.09
N SER A 125 -13.94 -13.56 18.64
CA SER A 125 -14.30 -13.56 17.23
C SER A 125 -14.01 -12.19 16.57
N LEU A 126 -14.39 -11.08 17.22
CA LEU A 126 -14.11 -9.72 16.75
C LEU A 126 -12.60 -9.44 16.65
N ILE A 127 -11.81 -9.87 17.64
CA ILE A 127 -10.35 -9.72 17.61
C ILE A 127 -9.76 -10.52 16.45
N LYS A 128 -10.24 -11.75 16.25
CA LYS A 128 -9.80 -12.63 15.16
C LYS A 128 -10.17 -12.05 13.79
N GLU A 129 -11.37 -11.52 13.62
CA GLU A 129 -11.86 -10.90 12.38
C GLU A 129 -11.06 -9.64 12.01
N MET A 130 -10.72 -8.80 13.00
CA MET A 130 -9.92 -7.59 12.77
C MET A 130 -8.51 -7.89 12.28
N GLY A 131 -7.93 -9.02 12.67
CA GLY A 131 -6.55 -9.39 12.39
C GLY A 131 -5.53 -8.66 13.28
N PRO A 132 -4.32 -9.21 13.43
CA PRO A 132 -3.38 -8.83 14.49
C PRO A 132 -2.86 -7.39 14.36
N ASN A 133 -2.68 -6.88 13.14
CA ASN A 133 -2.17 -5.52 12.91
C ASN A 133 -3.21 -4.44 13.24
N LEU A 134 -4.47 -4.68 12.86
CA LEU A 134 -5.57 -3.77 13.17
C LEU A 134 -5.86 -3.78 14.68
N TRP A 135 -5.84 -4.96 15.29
CA TRP A 135 -5.97 -5.10 16.74
C TRP A 135 -4.89 -4.33 17.50
N ARG A 136 -3.60 -4.44 17.12
CA ARG A 136 -2.54 -3.62 17.74
C ARG A 136 -2.79 -2.12 17.62
N THR A 137 -3.21 -1.66 16.44
CA THR A 137 -3.51 -0.23 16.22
C THR A 137 -4.68 0.23 17.09
N LEU A 138 -5.72 -0.60 17.21
CA LEU A 138 -6.87 -0.33 18.07
C LEU A 138 -6.44 -0.27 19.55
N ARG A 139 -5.61 -1.20 20.02
CA ARG A 139 -5.11 -1.21 21.41
C ARG A 139 -4.32 0.06 21.74
N THR A 140 -3.44 0.50 20.84
CA THR A 140 -2.72 1.77 21.04
C THR A 140 -3.69 2.95 21.09
N ALA A 141 -4.63 3.04 20.15
CA ALA A 141 -5.62 4.13 20.12
C ALA A 141 -6.53 4.15 21.37
N LEU A 142 -6.95 2.98 21.85
CA LEU A 142 -7.72 2.85 23.08
C LEU A 142 -6.87 3.22 24.31
N SER A 143 -5.59 2.90 24.31
CA SER A 143 -4.66 3.34 25.37
C SER A 143 -4.53 4.86 25.42
N ASP A 144 -4.45 5.53 24.26
CA ASP A 144 -4.44 7.00 24.19
C ASP A 144 -5.78 7.61 24.64
N LEU A 145 -6.89 6.94 24.29
CA LEU A 145 -8.22 7.34 24.73
C LEU A 145 -8.39 7.26 26.26
N ASP A 146 -7.81 6.26 26.92
CA ASP A 146 -7.77 6.16 28.40
C ASP A 146 -7.16 7.43 29.02
N VAL A 147 -6.01 7.85 28.49
CA VAL A 147 -5.29 9.04 28.94
C VAL A 147 -6.16 10.28 28.78
N TYR A 148 -6.81 10.41 27.62
CA TYR A 148 -7.72 11.51 27.35
C TYR A 148 -8.94 11.52 28.29
N LEU A 149 -9.63 10.40 28.46
CA LEU A 149 -10.81 10.31 29.33
C LEU A 149 -10.49 10.66 30.78
N LYS A 150 -9.36 10.16 31.29
CA LYS A 150 -8.85 10.51 32.63
C LYS A 150 -8.60 12.00 32.78
N SER A 151 -7.97 12.63 31.78
CA SER A 151 -7.74 14.07 31.79
C SER A 151 -9.03 14.91 31.81
N LYS A 152 -10.15 14.33 31.35
CA LYS A 152 -11.47 14.97 31.31
C LYS A 152 -12.41 14.53 32.44
N ASN A 153 -11.93 13.71 33.37
CA ASN A 153 -12.75 13.10 34.42
C ASN A 153 -14.01 12.41 33.87
N LYS A 154 -13.86 11.72 32.72
CA LYS A 154 -14.93 10.96 32.06
C LYS A 154 -14.63 9.47 32.14
N ASN A 155 -15.68 8.65 32.20
CA ASN A 155 -15.57 7.19 32.15
C ASN A 155 -15.79 6.66 30.72
N THR A 156 -15.27 5.48 30.43
CA THR A 156 -15.43 4.77 29.15
C THR A 156 -16.89 4.51 28.80
N SER A 157 -17.73 4.23 29.80
CA SER A 157 -19.18 4.02 29.59
C SER A 157 -19.91 5.27 29.10
N SER A 158 -19.39 6.48 29.29
CA SER A 158 -19.96 7.70 28.72
C SER A 158 -19.86 7.79 27.20
N LEU A 159 -18.96 7.02 26.58
CA LEU A 159 -18.76 7.00 25.13
C LEU A 159 -19.82 6.20 24.39
N LEU A 160 -20.52 5.30 25.08
CA LEU A 160 -21.49 4.39 24.46
C LEU A 160 -22.89 5.01 24.30
N LYS A 161 -23.06 6.28 24.67
CA LYS A 161 -24.33 7.02 24.51
C LYS A 161 -24.66 7.44 23.06
N GLY A 162 -23.91 6.97 22.08
CA GLY A 162 -24.22 7.11 20.65
C GLY A 162 -23.80 5.86 19.88
N ASN A 163 -24.77 5.05 19.46
CA ASN A 163 -24.58 4.02 18.43
C ASN A 163 -24.35 4.74 17.08
N GLU A 164 -23.52 4.32 16.12
CA GLU A 164 -22.99 3.02 15.73
C GLU A 164 -21.85 3.32 14.73
N VAL A 165 -20.65 2.73 14.86
CA VAL A 165 -19.71 2.65 13.73
C VAL A 165 -19.16 1.24 13.65
N LEU A 166 -19.97 0.36 13.06
CA LEU A 166 -19.47 -0.86 12.44
C LEU A 166 -18.46 -0.46 11.37
N ASN A 167 -17.27 -1.06 11.43
CA ASN A 167 -16.17 -0.84 10.50
C ASN A 167 -16.54 -1.50 9.15
N LYS A 168 -17.53 -0.94 8.45
CA LYS A 168 -17.85 -1.29 7.07
C LYS A 168 -16.57 -1.11 6.27
N LEU A 169 -16.23 -2.12 5.46
CA LEU A 169 -15.35 -1.95 4.31
C LEU A 169 -15.67 -0.60 3.68
N ARG A 170 -14.66 0.28 3.54
CA ARG A 170 -14.88 1.64 3.03
C ARG A 170 -15.59 1.62 1.65
N TYR A 171 -15.53 0.48 0.97
CA TYR A 171 -16.23 0.17 -0.27
C TYR A 171 -16.81 -1.24 -0.18
N SER A 172 -18.12 -1.40 -0.38
CA SER A 172 -18.78 -2.71 -0.43
C SER A 172 -18.42 -3.52 -1.69
N LYS A 173 -17.82 -2.87 -2.70
CA LYS A 173 -17.41 -3.49 -3.96
C LYS A 173 -16.16 -2.80 -4.49
N ALA A 174 -15.17 -3.57 -4.95
CA ALA A 174 -14.07 -3.00 -5.72
C ALA A 174 -14.54 -2.67 -7.14
N TRP A 175 -14.18 -1.50 -7.67
CA TRP A 175 -14.52 -1.13 -9.04
C TRP A 175 -13.43 -1.58 -10.02
N ASN A 176 -13.82 -2.01 -11.22
CA ASN A 176 -12.91 -2.50 -12.24
C ASN A 176 -12.08 -1.34 -12.83
N ILE A 177 -10.76 -1.40 -12.67
CA ILE A 177 -9.81 -0.39 -13.18
C ILE A 177 -9.90 -0.21 -14.70
N SER A 178 -10.27 -1.25 -15.46
CA SER A 178 -10.42 -1.17 -16.91
C SER A 178 -11.40 -0.07 -17.32
N LYS A 179 -12.46 0.18 -16.54
CA LYS A 179 -13.40 1.29 -16.83
C LYS A 179 -12.70 2.66 -16.90
N LEU A 180 -11.70 2.89 -16.05
CA LEU A 180 -10.93 4.12 -16.07
C LEU A 180 -9.92 4.12 -17.23
N LEU A 181 -9.25 3.00 -17.49
CA LEU A 181 -8.28 2.89 -18.59
C LEU A 181 -8.95 3.02 -19.97
N ASP A 182 -10.14 2.43 -20.15
CA ASP A 182 -10.96 2.57 -21.35
C ASP A 182 -11.40 4.03 -21.52
N PHE A 183 -11.77 4.70 -20.44
CA PHE A 183 -12.06 6.13 -20.47
C PHE A 183 -10.84 6.94 -20.92
N GLU A 184 -9.66 6.71 -20.31
CA GLU A 184 -8.41 7.38 -20.69
C GLU A 184 -8.04 7.10 -22.15
N SER A 185 -8.35 5.90 -22.67
CA SER A 185 -8.21 5.58 -24.10
C SER A 185 -9.00 6.50 -25.00
N LEU A 186 -10.29 6.66 -24.69
CA LEU A 186 -11.21 7.45 -25.49
C LEU A 186 -10.83 8.94 -25.53
N ILE A 187 -10.28 9.47 -24.44
CA ILE A 187 -9.96 10.90 -24.32
C ILE A 187 -8.48 11.23 -24.59
N SER A 188 -7.67 10.24 -24.97
CA SER A 188 -6.20 10.37 -25.15
C SER A 188 -5.78 11.42 -26.19
N ASN A 189 -6.67 11.75 -27.14
CA ASN A 189 -6.43 12.74 -28.18
C ASN A 189 -6.72 14.19 -27.76
N GLU A 190 -7.30 14.41 -26.57
CA GLU A 190 -7.62 15.76 -26.09
C GLU A 190 -6.36 16.52 -25.63
N LYS A 191 -6.00 17.58 -26.36
CA LYS A 191 -4.75 18.33 -26.16
C LYS A 191 -4.82 19.48 -25.15
N THR A 192 -5.91 19.61 -24.38
CA THR A 192 -6.01 20.69 -23.39
C THR A 192 -4.99 20.46 -22.27
N GLN A 193 -4.39 21.54 -21.74
CA GLN A 193 -3.43 21.44 -20.62
C GLN A 193 -4.02 20.68 -19.42
N GLN A 194 -5.31 20.88 -19.14
CA GLN A 194 -5.99 20.18 -18.07
C GLN A 194 -6.12 18.69 -18.34
N ASN A 195 -6.47 18.29 -19.58
CA ASN A 195 -6.63 16.88 -19.92
C ASN A 195 -5.30 16.15 -20.02
N VAL A 196 -4.26 16.73 -20.62
CA VAL A 196 -2.92 16.13 -20.67
C VAL A 196 -2.42 15.86 -19.24
N LYS A 197 -2.55 16.82 -18.33
CA LYS A 197 -2.19 16.67 -16.92
C LYS A 197 -3.00 15.58 -16.21
N LEU A 198 -4.32 15.58 -16.37
CA LEU A 198 -5.19 14.61 -15.69
C LEU A 198 -4.98 13.19 -16.23
N HIS A 199 -4.75 13.07 -17.54
CA HIS A 199 -4.47 11.81 -18.22
C HIS A 199 -3.15 11.23 -17.71
N ASP A 200 -2.09 12.03 -17.74
CA ASP A 200 -0.79 11.64 -17.24
C ASP A 200 -0.80 11.25 -15.76
N LEU A 201 -1.39 12.09 -14.90
CA LEU A 201 -1.49 11.83 -13.46
C LEU A 201 -2.22 10.52 -13.15
N THR A 202 -3.27 10.21 -13.91
CA THR A 202 -4.09 9.01 -13.72
C THR A 202 -3.35 7.75 -14.15
N LEU A 203 -2.72 7.77 -15.32
CA LEU A 203 -1.92 6.65 -15.80
C LEU A 203 -0.69 6.42 -14.93
N LEU A 204 -0.05 7.50 -14.45
CA LEU A 204 1.06 7.39 -13.54
C LEU A 204 0.63 6.74 -12.23
N GLU A 205 -0.50 7.13 -11.61
CA GLU A 205 -1.03 6.45 -10.42
C GLU A 205 -1.33 4.97 -10.69
N ALA A 206 -1.98 4.68 -11.81
CA ALA A 206 -2.37 3.32 -12.17
C ALA A 206 -1.15 2.42 -12.40
N HIS A 207 -0.12 2.89 -13.09
CA HIS A 207 1.08 2.11 -13.41
C HIS A 207 2.05 2.00 -12.24
N SER A 208 2.28 3.09 -11.50
CA SER A 208 3.28 3.10 -10.43
C SER A 208 2.72 2.64 -9.08
N THR A 209 1.40 2.66 -8.91
CA THR A 209 0.69 2.44 -7.64
C THR A 209 1.12 3.41 -6.53
N LEU A 210 1.67 4.57 -6.88
CA LEU A 210 2.03 5.62 -5.93
C LEU A 210 0.79 6.16 -5.21
N ARG A 211 0.97 6.59 -3.96
CA ARG A 211 -0.07 7.28 -3.18
C ARG A 211 -0.22 8.71 -3.70
N GLY A 212 -1.40 9.31 -3.54
CA GLY A 212 -1.61 10.73 -3.88
C GLY A 212 -0.60 11.69 -3.23
N THR A 213 -0.12 11.39 -2.01
CA THR A 213 0.96 12.18 -1.37
C THR A 213 2.33 11.96 -2.00
N GLU A 214 2.60 10.75 -2.47
CA GLU A 214 3.86 10.43 -3.16
C GLU A 214 3.87 11.13 -4.53
N LEU A 215 2.77 11.05 -5.28
CA LEU A 215 2.58 11.80 -6.52
C LEU A 215 2.76 13.30 -6.32
N ALA A 216 2.08 13.90 -5.33
CA ALA A 216 2.17 15.32 -5.03
C ALA A 216 3.58 15.81 -4.67
N SER A 217 4.42 14.91 -4.14
CA SER A 217 5.81 15.22 -3.78
C SER A 217 6.79 15.18 -4.96
N ILE A 218 6.39 14.65 -6.11
CA ILE A 218 7.27 14.57 -7.30
C ILE A 218 7.55 15.98 -7.81
N THR A 219 8.85 16.27 -7.95
CA THR A 219 9.37 17.50 -8.54
C THR A 219 10.10 17.21 -9.85
N ARG A 220 10.27 18.21 -10.71
CA ARG A 220 10.96 18.05 -12.00
C ARG A 220 12.40 17.56 -11.84
N LYS A 221 13.09 17.99 -10.79
CA LYS A 221 14.45 17.52 -10.46
C LYS A 221 14.55 16.02 -10.19
N GLN A 222 13.44 15.36 -9.88
CA GLN A 222 13.38 13.92 -9.63
C GLN A 222 12.99 13.12 -10.87
N ILE A 223 12.72 13.78 -11.99
CA ILE A 223 12.34 13.16 -13.26
C ILE A 223 13.52 13.29 -14.23
N THR A 224 14.00 12.16 -14.72
CA THR A 224 14.95 12.09 -15.82
C THR A 224 14.24 11.46 -17.02
N VAL A 225 14.23 12.18 -18.14
CA VAL A 225 13.63 11.72 -19.40
C VAL A 225 14.77 11.38 -20.35
N ASP A 226 14.93 10.09 -20.62
CA ASP A 226 15.86 9.55 -21.62
C ASP A 226 15.06 9.02 -22.83
N THR A 227 15.74 8.68 -23.92
CA THR A 227 15.11 8.10 -25.12
C THR A 227 14.42 6.76 -24.84
N ASP A 228 14.97 6.00 -23.87
CA ASP A 228 14.60 4.60 -23.65
C ASP A 228 13.77 4.41 -22.37
N CYS A 229 13.69 5.44 -21.52
CA CYS A 229 12.85 5.42 -20.33
C CYS A 229 12.68 6.79 -19.69
N ILE A 230 11.65 6.90 -18.85
CA ILE A 230 11.52 7.96 -17.85
C ILE A 230 11.79 7.36 -16.48
N LYS A 231 12.72 7.95 -15.74
CA LYS A 231 13.05 7.58 -14.36
C LYS A 231 12.47 8.63 -13.41
N ILE A 232 11.81 8.17 -12.35
CA ILE A 232 11.25 9.04 -11.31
C ILE A 232 11.73 8.57 -9.95
N ILE A 233 12.41 9.45 -9.21
CA ILE A 233 12.85 9.18 -7.84
C ILE A 233 11.80 9.72 -6.86
N VAL A 234 11.10 8.82 -6.18
CA VAL A 234 10.00 9.15 -5.26
C VAL A 234 10.44 8.94 -3.82
N ALA A 235 10.35 9.97 -2.97
CA ALA A 235 10.66 9.84 -1.56
C ALA A 235 9.59 9.03 -0.81
N LYS A 236 9.98 8.01 -0.05
CA LYS A 236 9.05 7.29 0.84
C LYS A 236 8.90 8.04 2.16
N ARG A 237 7.69 8.52 2.46
CA ARG A 237 7.41 9.15 3.77
C ARG A 237 7.48 8.19 4.96
N LYS A 238 7.25 6.88 4.75
CA LYS A 238 7.16 5.88 5.85
C LYS A 238 8.46 5.11 6.12
N ALA A 239 9.44 5.17 5.23
CA ALA A 239 10.74 4.56 5.46
C ALA A 239 11.75 5.71 5.60
N ASN A 240 12.32 5.89 6.79
CA ASN A 240 13.35 6.90 7.01
C ASN A 240 14.46 6.71 5.96
N ASN A 241 14.57 7.67 5.03
CA ASN A 241 15.60 7.79 3.99
C ASN A 241 15.53 6.85 2.78
N GLY A 242 14.40 6.17 2.52
CA GLY A 242 14.23 5.37 1.30
C GLY A 242 13.62 6.15 0.13
N GLY A 243 14.32 6.24 -1.00
CA GLY A 243 13.73 6.59 -2.29
C GLY A 243 13.23 5.34 -3.03
N ARG A 244 12.14 5.44 -3.79
CA ARG A 244 11.73 4.43 -4.78
C ARG A 244 12.03 4.98 -6.17
N GLU A 245 12.78 4.23 -6.96
CA GLU A 245 12.88 4.51 -8.39
C GLU A 245 11.70 3.88 -9.12
N ILE A 246 11.04 4.67 -9.96
CA ILE A 246 10.05 4.21 -10.93
C ILE A 246 10.68 4.33 -12.31
N VAL A 247 10.78 3.23 -13.04
CA VAL A 247 11.27 3.21 -14.42
C VAL A 247 10.11 2.93 -15.36
N ILE A 248 9.82 3.87 -16.26
CA ILE A 248 8.75 3.80 -17.26
C ILE A 248 9.42 3.71 -18.63
N ARG A 249 9.35 2.53 -19.27
CA ARG A 249 9.92 2.32 -20.62
C ARG A 249 8.87 2.56 -21.72
N PRO A 250 9.23 3.14 -22.88
CA PRO A 250 8.32 3.31 -23.99
C PRO A 250 7.78 1.97 -24.47
N ARG A 251 6.61 2.02 -25.09
CA ARG A 251 6.00 0.83 -25.67
C ARG A 251 5.30 1.19 -26.97
N LEU A 252 5.69 0.50 -28.04
CA LEU A 252 5.30 0.85 -29.41
C LEU A 252 3.89 0.36 -29.78
N ASP A 253 3.37 -0.63 -29.05
CA ASP A 253 2.11 -1.33 -29.34
C ASP A 253 0.87 -0.71 -28.66
N LYS A 254 1.03 0.39 -27.90
CA LYS A 254 -0.06 0.95 -27.09
C LYS A 254 -0.24 2.45 -27.24
N THR A 255 -1.47 2.83 -27.54
CA THR A 255 -1.93 4.21 -27.64
C THR A 255 -2.00 4.94 -26.29
N ILE A 256 -2.21 4.21 -25.18
CA ILE A 256 -2.25 4.77 -23.83
C ILE A 256 -1.15 4.14 -22.99
N TYR A 257 -0.07 4.89 -22.82
CA TYR A 257 1.06 4.44 -22.04
C TYR A 257 1.73 5.62 -21.31
N PRO A 258 2.08 5.49 -20.02
CA PRO A 258 2.59 6.60 -19.21
C PRO A 258 3.80 7.30 -19.82
N TYR A 259 4.66 6.58 -20.54
CA TYR A 259 5.81 7.17 -21.21
C TYR A 259 5.41 8.32 -22.14
N VAL A 260 4.43 8.07 -23.03
CA VAL A 260 3.98 9.04 -24.02
C VAL A 260 3.30 10.22 -23.35
N THR A 261 2.49 9.96 -22.34
CA THR A 261 1.68 10.99 -21.67
C THR A 261 2.53 11.87 -20.76
N LEU A 262 3.48 11.27 -20.04
CA LEU A 262 4.39 11.97 -19.15
C LEU A 262 5.38 12.80 -19.96
N SER A 263 5.90 12.27 -21.07
CA SER A 263 6.75 13.06 -21.98
C SER A 263 6.04 14.32 -22.47
N LYS A 264 4.79 14.16 -22.96
CA LYS A 264 3.97 15.30 -23.39
C LYS A 264 3.70 16.30 -22.27
N TRP A 265 3.41 15.82 -21.05
CA TRP A 265 3.17 16.70 -19.91
C TRP A 265 4.43 17.47 -19.49
N ILE A 266 5.60 16.80 -19.43
CA ILE A 266 6.88 17.43 -19.13
C ILE A 266 7.28 18.45 -20.20
N GLU A 267 7.08 18.14 -21.47
CA GLU A 267 7.31 19.09 -22.57
C GLU A 267 6.44 20.36 -22.41
N MET A 268 5.14 20.19 -22.16
CA MET A 268 4.23 21.32 -21.91
C MET A 268 4.66 22.15 -20.70
N LEU A 269 5.11 21.49 -19.63
CA LEU A 269 5.60 22.13 -18.42
C LEU A 269 6.88 22.94 -18.67
N ASN A 270 7.81 22.42 -19.46
CA ASN A 270 9.04 23.11 -19.83
C ASN A 270 8.74 24.33 -20.71
N ASN A 271 7.80 24.20 -21.65
CA ASN A 271 7.44 25.28 -22.57
C ASN A 271 6.65 26.41 -21.89
N ARG A 272 5.68 26.07 -21.02
CA ARG A 272 4.76 27.07 -20.42
C ARG A 272 5.20 27.58 -19.06
N PHE A 273 5.93 26.77 -18.30
CA PHE A 273 6.30 27.05 -16.91
C PHE A 273 7.77 26.70 -16.65
N PRO A 274 8.75 27.28 -17.38
CA PRO A 274 10.16 26.86 -17.33
C PRO A 274 10.78 26.99 -15.92
N ASN A 275 10.36 27.99 -15.14
CA ASN A 275 10.91 28.26 -13.81
C ASN A 275 10.25 27.47 -12.68
N GLN A 276 9.26 26.63 -12.97
CA GLN A 276 8.47 25.95 -11.95
C GLN A 276 8.99 24.53 -11.73
N ASN A 277 9.46 24.23 -10.51
CA ASN A 277 9.96 22.90 -10.18
C ASN A 277 8.84 21.87 -9.91
N SER A 278 7.60 22.31 -9.71
CA SER A 278 6.46 21.44 -9.44
C SER A 278 5.99 20.74 -10.72
N VAL A 279 5.65 19.45 -10.62
CA VAL A 279 5.07 18.68 -11.74
C VAL A 279 3.55 18.86 -11.80
N TRP A 280 2.89 18.94 -10.65
CA TRP A 280 1.43 19.05 -10.60
C TRP A 280 0.98 20.46 -10.26
N LEU A 281 0.16 21.04 -11.13
CA LEU A 281 -0.32 22.41 -11.02
C LEU A 281 -1.82 22.47 -10.70
N ASN A 282 -2.22 23.40 -9.84
CA ASN A 282 -3.62 23.68 -9.54
C ASN A 282 -4.26 24.58 -10.64
N LYS A 283 -5.53 24.96 -10.46
CA LYS A 283 -6.26 25.82 -11.43
C LYS A 283 -5.64 27.22 -11.62
N ARG A 284 -4.85 27.69 -10.66
CA ARG A 284 -4.11 28.95 -10.70
C ARG A 284 -2.68 28.78 -11.22
N ASN A 285 -2.34 27.62 -11.79
CA ASN A 285 -0.98 27.25 -12.21
C ASN A 285 0.09 27.29 -11.10
N LEU A 286 -0.33 27.25 -9.84
CA LEU A 286 0.58 27.10 -8.71
C LEU A 286 0.75 25.62 -8.36
N GLN A 287 1.75 25.30 -7.54
CA GLN A 287 1.95 23.94 -7.04
C GLN A 287 0.66 23.39 -6.42
N ALA A 288 0.24 22.20 -6.87
CA ALA A 288 -0.87 21.49 -6.25
C ALA A 288 -0.44 20.94 -4.89
N SER A 289 -1.30 21.08 -3.89
CA SER A 289 -1.12 20.41 -2.60
C SER A 289 -1.40 18.90 -2.71
N ASP A 290 -1.01 18.14 -1.69
CA ASP A 290 -1.37 16.73 -1.55
C ASP A 290 -2.88 16.50 -1.75
N GLN A 291 -3.71 17.41 -1.23
CA GLN A 291 -5.16 17.33 -1.42
C GLN A 291 -5.58 17.72 -2.83
N GLY A 292 -4.97 18.75 -3.42
CA GLY A 292 -5.25 19.18 -4.79
C GLY A 292 -4.97 18.07 -5.81
N VAL A 293 -3.89 17.30 -5.65
CA VAL A 293 -3.59 16.14 -6.51
C VAL A 293 -4.66 15.05 -6.37
N ARG A 294 -5.09 14.74 -5.14
CA ARG A 294 -6.19 13.80 -4.90
C ARG A 294 -7.52 14.27 -5.49
N ASP A 295 -7.78 15.57 -5.48
CA ASP A 295 -8.99 16.16 -6.06
C ASP A 295 -8.96 16.13 -7.60
N LEU A 296 -7.79 16.32 -8.20
CA LEU A 296 -7.59 16.12 -9.65
C LEU A 296 -7.91 14.67 -10.06
N LEU A 297 -7.34 13.69 -9.37
CA LEU A 297 -7.65 12.27 -9.58
C LEU A 297 -9.13 11.95 -9.37
N ARG A 298 -9.75 12.49 -8.31
CA ARG A 298 -11.18 12.32 -8.08
C ARG A 298 -12.01 12.91 -9.21
N THR A 299 -11.63 14.07 -9.74
CA THR A 299 -12.31 14.69 -10.90
C THR A 299 -12.30 13.74 -12.08
N ARG A 300 -11.16 13.11 -12.36
CA ARG A 300 -11.02 12.16 -13.47
C ARG A 300 -11.85 10.89 -13.27
N ILE A 301 -11.86 10.32 -12.06
CA ILE A 301 -12.75 9.20 -11.68
C ILE A 301 -14.23 9.53 -11.97
N ARG A 302 -14.66 10.76 -11.66
CA ARG A 302 -16.04 11.21 -11.93
C ARG A 302 -16.33 11.35 -13.41
N GLN A 303 -15.37 11.86 -14.19
CA GLN A 303 -15.50 11.96 -15.65
C GLN A 303 -15.68 10.57 -16.28
N ALA A 304 -14.98 9.55 -15.76
CA ALA A 304 -15.14 8.15 -16.13
C ALA A 304 -16.44 7.48 -15.60
N ARG A 305 -17.37 8.26 -15.02
CA ARG A 305 -18.65 7.78 -14.47
C ARG A 305 -18.51 6.69 -13.40
N ILE A 306 -17.42 6.71 -12.64
CA ILE A 306 -17.21 5.81 -11.51
C ILE A 306 -17.89 6.40 -10.26
N GLY A 307 -18.57 5.53 -9.49
CA GLY A 307 -19.45 5.85 -8.37
C GLY A 307 -18.86 6.86 -7.37
N LYS A 308 -19.73 7.76 -6.87
CA LYS A 308 -19.33 8.91 -6.04
C LYS A 308 -18.65 8.56 -4.71
N GLU A 309 -18.81 7.32 -4.28
CA GLU A 309 -18.16 6.71 -3.14
C GLU A 309 -16.64 6.61 -3.33
N TYR A 310 -16.17 6.29 -4.55
CA TYR A 310 -14.75 6.02 -4.80
C TYR A 310 -13.89 7.28 -4.86
N GLY A 311 -12.72 7.26 -4.20
CA GLY A 311 -11.76 8.37 -4.19
C GLY A 311 -10.43 8.01 -4.88
N SER A 312 -9.47 8.95 -4.90
CA SER A 312 -8.16 8.74 -5.55
C SER A 312 -7.47 7.42 -5.15
N ASN A 313 -7.43 7.13 -3.84
CA ASN A 313 -6.77 5.93 -3.30
C ASN A 313 -7.37 4.62 -3.85
N THR A 314 -8.59 4.66 -4.38
CA THR A 314 -9.24 3.47 -4.92
C THR A 314 -8.67 3.06 -6.28
N ILE A 315 -8.04 3.96 -7.04
CA ILE A 315 -7.33 3.59 -8.29
C ILE A 315 -6.25 2.57 -7.95
N ARG A 316 -5.37 2.89 -6.98
CA ARG A 316 -4.34 1.96 -6.49
C ARG A 316 -4.96 0.65 -6.00
N HIS A 317 -6.07 0.70 -5.27
CA HIS A 317 -6.73 -0.51 -4.77
C HIS A 317 -7.21 -1.39 -5.92
N SER A 318 -7.91 -0.81 -6.90
CA SER A 318 -8.40 -1.53 -8.08
C SER A 318 -7.27 -2.14 -8.90
N VAL A 319 -6.13 -1.45 -9.06
CA VAL A 319 -4.93 -2.00 -9.71
C VAL A 319 -4.41 -3.22 -8.94
N LYS A 320 -4.26 -3.14 -7.61
CA LYS A 320 -3.79 -4.27 -6.79
C LYS A 320 -4.70 -5.49 -6.93
N ILE A 321 -6.01 -5.28 -6.89
CA ILE A 321 -7.00 -6.35 -7.04
C ILE A 321 -6.87 -6.99 -8.42
N GLN A 322 -6.75 -6.17 -9.47
CA GLN A 322 -6.58 -6.69 -10.83
C GLN A 322 -5.26 -7.46 -11.00
N LEU A 323 -4.16 -6.99 -10.39
CA LEU A 323 -2.88 -7.70 -10.38
C LEU A 323 -3.00 -9.06 -9.67
N ARG A 324 -3.77 -9.15 -8.57
CA ARG A 324 -4.01 -10.44 -7.90
C ARG A 324 -4.92 -11.39 -8.65
N LYS A 325 -5.86 -10.85 -9.44
CA LYS A 325 -6.68 -11.65 -10.36
C LYS A 325 -5.91 -12.13 -11.59
N SER A 326 -4.75 -11.54 -11.85
CA SER A 326 -3.81 -12.03 -12.87
C SER A 326 -3.04 -13.24 -12.33
N ASN A 327 -2.42 -14.03 -13.20
CA ASN A 327 -1.59 -15.19 -12.83
C ASN A 327 -0.26 -14.82 -12.13
N LEU A 328 -0.22 -13.70 -11.40
CA LEU A 328 0.93 -13.27 -10.61
C LEU A 328 0.87 -13.88 -9.21
N SER A 329 2.02 -14.33 -8.73
CA SER A 329 2.19 -14.69 -7.32
C SER A 329 2.03 -13.48 -6.40
N LEU A 330 1.67 -13.73 -5.14
CA LEU A 330 1.58 -12.67 -4.12
C LEU A 330 2.90 -11.89 -3.99
N GLU A 331 4.03 -12.57 -4.08
CA GLU A 331 5.35 -11.95 -3.96
C GLU A 331 5.63 -11.01 -5.14
N GLN A 332 5.30 -11.42 -6.37
CA GLN A 332 5.37 -10.52 -7.52
C GLN A 332 4.48 -9.30 -7.30
N VAL A 333 3.22 -9.47 -6.87
CA VAL A 333 2.33 -8.33 -6.61
C VAL A 333 2.89 -7.42 -5.51
N ASN A 334 3.48 -7.97 -4.45
CA ASN A 334 4.15 -7.19 -3.40
C ASN A 334 5.28 -6.34 -3.97
N GLN A 335 6.14 -6.92 -4.81
CA GLN A 335 7.23 -6.20 -5.48
C GLN A 335 6.70 -5.08 -6.39
N LEU A 336 5.68 -5.34 -7.20
CA LEU A 336 5.10 -4.32 -8.10
C LEU A 336 4.43 -3.17 -7.33
N THR A 337 3.88 -3.47 -6.15
CA THR A 337 3.06 -2.53 -5.37
C THR A 337 3.79 -1.95 -4.16
N ASP A 338 5.10 -2.22 -4.07
CA ASP A 338 6.04 -1.76 -3.05
C ASP A 338 5.60 -2.12 -1.62
N HIS A 339 5.17 -3.36 -1.42
CA HIS A 339 5.01 -3.97 -0.09
C HIS A 339 6.26 -4.76 0.28
N ALA A 340 6.43 -5.01 1.58
CA ALA A 340 7.51 -5.85 2.07
C ALA A 340 7.37 -7.29 1.52
N GLN A 341 8.50 -7.95 1.31
CA GLN A 341 8.56 -9.37 0.98
C GLN A 341 7.79 -10.19 2.02
N GLY A 342 7.01 -11.17 1.57
CA GLY A 342 6.15 -11.99 2.43
C GLY A 342 4.93 -11.25 3.02
N SER A 343 4.64 -10.02 2.59
CA SER A 343 3.47 -9.29 3.08
C SER A 343 2.16 -9.94 2.58
N ILE A 344 1.28 -10.30 3.51
CA ILE A 344 -0.07 -10.78 3.21
C ILE A 344 -1.10 -9.66 3.10
N VAL A 345 -0.68 -8.39 3.24
CA VAL A 345 -1.57 -7.21 3.23
C VAL A 345 -2.38 -7.12 1.94
N VAL A 346 -1.80 -7.53 0.81
CA VAL A 346 -2.51 -7.51 -0.47
C VAL A 346 -3.73 -8.44 -0.43
N ASP A 347 -3.56 -9.66 0.10
CA ASP A 347 -4.63 -10.64 0.18
C ASP A 347 -5.63 -10.31 1.29
N GLU A 348 -5.16 -9.99 2.50
CA GLU A 348 -6.04 -9.69 3.65
C GLU A 348 -6.91 -8.45 3.44
N TYR A 349 -6.36 -7.41 2.81
CA TYR A 349 -7.01 -6.10 2.76
C TYR A 349 -7.70 -5.80 1.42
N TYR A 350 -7.20 -6.35 0.32
CA TYR A 350 -7.69 -6.02 -1.02
C TYR A 350 -8.38 -7.18 -1.73
N ASN A 351 -7.92 -8.41 -1.50
CA ASN A 351 -8.45 -9.61 -2.16
C ASN A 351 -9.35 -10.42 -1.22
N LYS A 352 -10.34 -9.75 -0.59
CA LYS A 352 -11.38 -10.48 0.13
C LYS A 352 -12.37 -11.03 -0.90
N PRO A 353 -12.67 -12.34 -0.90
CA PRO A 353 -13.76 -12.87 -1.72
C PRO A 353 -15.05 -12.12 -1.35
N ASP A 354 -15.87 -11.81 -2.35
CA ASP A 354 -17.23 -11.36 -2.10
C ASP A 354 -17.86 -12.40 -1.16
N HIS A 355 -18.22 -11.99 0.06
CA HIS A 355 -18.84 -12.91 1.03
C HIS A 355 -20.07 -13.54 0.36
N PRO A 356 -20.28 -14.87 0.49
CA PRO A 356 -21.46 -15.54 -0.02
C PRO A 356 -22.76 -15.00 0.59
#